data_AF-A0A3D4FZT9-F1
#
_entry.id   AF-A0A3D4FZT9-F1
#
_cell.length_a   1.000
_cell.length_b   1.000
_cell.length_c   1.000
_cell.angle_alpha   90.00
_cell.angle_beta   90.00
_cell.angle_gamma   90.00
#
_symmetry.space_group_name_H-M   'P 1'
#
loop_
_entity.id
_entity.type
_entity.pdbx_description
1 polymer ?
#
loop_
_entity_poly.entity_id
_entity_poly.type
_entity_poly.pdbx_seq_one_letter_code
_entity_poly.pdbx_strand_id
1 'polypeptide(L)'
;LLAEELPGRTLPVTEEEITLLYRQNAEAFGGQTLEQMTPEIRMFLEQQRPTQALHAYMNELRAGAGDVRIELEPPRTPVSVNPQDPAFGPATAIIEIVEFSDFQCPFCERLTVTLEQLKSAYGDDIRLVFKDYPLPNHEQAFKAAEAGHCALEQDKFWELHDAMFANQDALGVEDLKRHAGTLGMDQTAFDACLDSGRHAARVNANLREGQQAGVSSTPTVFVNGRAVLGAAPYALFEQVVEEELERSRR
;
A
#
# COMPACT_ATOMS: atom_id res chain seq x y z
N LEU A 1 -23.00 16.78 -17.57
CA LEU A 1 -22.48 15.46 -17.99
C LEU A 1 -22.09 14.59 -16.80
N LEU A 2 -20.88 14.68 -16.20
CA LEU A 2 -20.52 13.78 -15.07
C LEU A 2 -21.48 13.87 -13.87
N ALA A 3 -21.82 15.06 -13.41
CA ALA A 3 -22.76 15.25 -12.29
C ALA A 3 -24.20 14.78 -12.60
N GLU A 4 -24.54 14.57 -13.88
CA GLU A 4 -25.85 14.07 -14.31
C GLU A 4 -25.83 12.54 -14.47
N GLU A 5 -24.73 11.98 -14.98
CA GLU A 5 -24.58 10.54 -15.27
C GLU A 5 -24.22 9.71 -14.03
N LEU A 6 -23.34 10.22 -13.16
CA LEU A 6 -22.79 9.45 -12.03
C LEU A 6 -23.85 9.01 -11.00
N PRO A 7 -24.85 9.83 -10.62
CA PRO A 7 -25.86 9.40 -9.66
C PRO A 7 -26.62 8.15 -10.12
N GLY A 8 -26.93 8.02 -11.41
CA GLY A 8 -27.64 6.85 -11.97
C GLY A 8 -26.75 5.61 -12.13
N ARG A 9 -25.43 5.78 -12.08
CA ARG A 9 -24.40 4.73 -12.23
C ARG A 9 -23.82 4.27 -10.89
N THR A 10 -24.10 5.00 -9.83
CA THR A 10 -23.65 4.67 -8.47
C THR A 10 -24.53 3.57 -7.89
N LEU A 11 -24.02 2.33 -7.90
CA LEU A 11 -24.76 1.18 -7.40
C LEU A 11 -24.83 1.18 -5.86
N PRO A 12 -25.96 0.76 -5.26
CA PRO A 12 -26.06 0.62 -3.82
C PRO A 12 -25.13 -0.48 -3.29
N VAL A 13 -24.78 -0.41 -2.01
CA VAL A 13 -24.05 -1.49 -1.34
C VAL A 13 -24.99 -2.64 -1.00
N THR A 14 -24.59 -3.86 -1.36
CA THR A 14 -25.36 -5.08 -1.10
C THR A 14 -24.89 -5.81 0.17
N GLU A 15 -25.78 -6.61 0.76
CA GLU A 15 -25.44 -7.45 1.92
C GLU A 15 -24.36 -8.49 1.59
N GLU A 16 -24.32 -8.97 0.35
CA GLU A 16 -23.30 -9.92 -0.10
C GLU A 16 -21.91 -9.29 -0.08
N GLU A 17 -21.78 -8.04 -0.53
CA GLU A 17 -20.51 -7.30 -0.51
C GLU A 17 -20.05 -7.01 0.93
N ILE A 18 -20.98 -6.65 1.81
CA ILE A 18 -20.68 -6.46 3.25
C ILE A 18 -20.18 -7.78 3.86
N THR A 19 -20.87 -8.88 3.58
CA THR A 19 -20.52 -10.22 4.07
C THR A 19 -19.19 -10.69 3.51
N LEU A 20 -18.90 -10.38 2.24
CA LEU A 20 -17.64 -10.71 1.60
C LEU A 20 -16.49 -9.92 2.21
N LEU A 21 -16.62 -8.59 2.34
CA LEU A 21 -15.58 -7.74 2.92
C LEU A 21 -15.33 -8.12 4.38
N TYR A 22 -16.39 -8.42 5.15
CA TYR A 22 -16.25 -8.90 6.52
C TYR A 22 -15.42 -10.18 6.59
N ARG A 23 -15.75 -11.19 5.76
CA ARG A 23 -15.02 -12.46 5.74
C ARG A 23 -13.56 -12.30 5.34
N GLN A 24 -13.28 -11.43 4.37
CA GLN A 24 -11.93 -11.17 3.88
C GLN A 24 -11.06 -10.45 4.91
N ASN A 25 -11.65 -9.72 5.86
CA ASN A 25 -10.95 -8.91 6.84
C ASN A 25 -11.31 -9.32 8.28
N ALA A 26 -11.76 -10.56 8.49
CA ALA A 26 -12.30 -11.01 9.78
C ALA A 26 -11.28 -10.89 10.93
N GLU A 27 -10.00 -11.11 10.63
CA GLU A 27 -8.91 -10.97 11.60
C GLU A 27 -8.69 -9.50 12.01
N ALA A 28 -8.83 -8.56 11.06
CA ALA A 28 -8.68 -7.12 11.30
C ALA A 28 -9.79 -6.53 12.18
N PHE A 29 -10.95 -7.19 12.27
CA PHE A 29 -12.07 -6.71 13.10
C PHE A 29 -12.00 -7.13 14.58
N GLY A 30 -10.89 -7.73 15.02
CA GLY A 30 -10.64 -7.96 16.45
C GLY A 30 -11.70 -8.79 17.17
N GLY A 31 -12.35 -9.72 16.46
CA GLY A 31 -13.41 -10.58 17.00
C GLY A 31 -14.81 -9.98 17.02
N GLN A 32 -15.02 -8.77 16.47
CA GLN A 32 -16.36 -8.19 16.30
C GLN A 32 -17.17 -8.98 15.28
N THR A 33 -18.47 -9.15 15.50
CA THR A 33 -19.36 -9.92 14.62
C THR A 33 -19.69 -9.15 13.34
N LEU A 34 -20.14 -9.87 12.31
CA LEU A 34 -20.64 -9.26 11.07
C LEU A 34 -21.72 -8.21 11.35
N GLU A 35 -22.65 -8.51 12.26
CA GLU A 35 -23.72 -7.58 12.65
C GLU A 35 -23.17 -6.29 13.26
N GLN A 36 -22.13 -6.41 14.11
CA GLN A 36 -21.48 -5.25 14.72
C GLN A 36 -20.74 -4.39 13.71
N MET A 37 -20.09 -5.01 12.71
CA MET A 37 -19.29 -4.30 11.71
C MET A 37 -20.09 -3.83 10.48
N THR A 38 -21.34 -4.28 10.33
CA THR A 38 -22.16 -4.00 9.15
C THR A 38 -22.31 -2.48 8.88
N PRO A 39 -22.59 -1.61 9.88
CA PRO A 39 -22.70 -0.17 9.64
C PRO A 39 -21.41 0.45 9.09
N GLU A 40 -20.26 0.11 9.66
CA GLU A 40 -18.95 0.63 9.30
C GLU A 40 -18.53 0.16 7.91
N ILE A 41 -18.69 -1.15 7.64
CA ILE A 41 -18.41 -1.74 6.34
C ILE A 41 -19.30 -1.11 5.26
N ARG A 42 -20.60 -0.94 5.55
CA ARG A 42 -21.52 -0.28 4.61
C ARG A 42 -21.08 1.14 4.32
N MET A 43 -20.83 1.94 5.35
CA MET A 43 -20.40 3.31 5.19
C MET A 43 -19.10 3.42 4.37
N PHE A 44 -18.14 2.52 4.63
CA PHE A 44 -16.91 2.43 3.86
C PHE A 44 -17.16 2.13 2.38
N LEU A 45 -17.97 1.11 2.08
CA LEU A 45 -18.31 0.74 0.70
C LEU A 45 -19.08 1.87 0.00
N GLU A 46 -20.05 2.50 0.68
CA GLU A 46 -20.82 3.64 0.18
C GLU A 46 -19.93 4.83 -0.16
N GLN A 47 -18.92 5.13 0.68
CA GLN A 47 -17.97 6.19 0.43
C GLN A 47 -17.12 5.96 -0.84
N GLN A 48 -16.90 4.69 -1.22
CA GLN A 48 -16.15 4.35 -2.43
C GLN A 48 -16.99 4.37 -3.71
N ARG A 49 -18.32 4.25 -3.61
CA ARG A 49 -19.20 4.10 -4.78
C ARG A 49 -19.08 5.21 -5.82
N PRO A 50 -19.04 6.51 -5.45
CA PRO A 50 -18.94 7.57 -6.47
C PRO A 50 -17.67 7.46 -7.31
N THR A 51 -16.55 7.13 -6.66
CA THR A 51 -15.26 6.93 -7.35
C THR A 51 -15.29 5.71 -8.25
N GLN A 52 -15.82 4.58 -7.76
CA GLN A 52 -15.99 3.36 -8.57
C GLN A 52 -16.90 3.60 -9.78
N ALA A 53 -18.02 4.31 -9.59
CA ALA A 53 -18.96 4.64 -10.67
C ALA A 53 -18.33 5.56 -11.72
N LEU A 54 -17.57 6.58 -11.28
CA LEU A 54 -16.82 7.44 -12.18
C LEU A 54 -15.81 6.64 -13.00
N HIS A 55 -15.10 5.75 -12.33
CA HIS A 55 -14.09 4.92 -12.96
C HIS A 55 -14.69 3.97 -14.00
N ALA A 56 -15.73 3.23 -13.63
CA ALA A 56 -16.44 2.33 -14.53
C ALA A 56 -17.01 3.09 -15.74
N TYR A 57 -17.58 4.27 -15.50
CA TYR A 57 -18.10 5.11 -16.58
C TYR A 57 -16.98 5.60 -17.50
N MET A 58 -15.85 6.02 -16.94
CA MET A 58 -14.72 6.43 -17.77
C MET A 58 -14.17 5.29 -18.62
N ASN A 59 -14.11 4.07 -18.09
CA ASN A 59 -13.70 2.88 -18.83
C ASN A 59 -14.71 2.53 -19.94
N GLU A 60 -16.00 2.61 -19.67
CA GLU A 60 -17.06 2.45 -20.69
C GLU A 60 -16.91 3.48 -21.82
N LEU A 61 -16.71 4.75 -21.48
CA LEU A 61 -16.50 5.82 -22.45
C LEU A 61 -15.25 5.58 -23.31
N ARG A 62 -14.14 5.16 -22.69
CA ARG A 62 -12.89 4.83 -23.40
C ARG A 62 -13.07 3.65 -24.34
N ALA A 63 -13.71 2.57 -23.89
CA ALA A 63 -13.99 1.40 -24.69
C ALA A 63 -14.92 1.71 -25.89
N GLY A 64 -15.93 2.56 -25.69
CA GLY A 64 -16.88 2.95 -26.74
C GLY A 64 -16.32 3.94 -27.76
N ALA A 65 -15.27 4.67 -27.42
CA ALA A 65 -14.74 5.75 -28.25
C ALA A 65 -13.67 5.32 -29.29
N GLY A 66 -13.37 4.02 -29.39
CA GLY A 66 -12.59 3.40 -30.48
C GLY A 66 -11.08 3.68 -30.47
N ASP A 67 -10.66 4.94 -30.35
CA ASP A 67 -9.25 5.34 -30.32
C ASP A 67 -9.04 6.60 -29.44
N VAL A 68 -9.40 6.51 -28.15
CA VAL A 68 -9.07 7.59 -27.18
C VAL A 68 -7.64 7.39 -26.72
N ARG A 69 -6.72 8.10 -27.38
CA ARG A 69 -5.32 8.15 -26.96
C ARG A 69 -5.09 9.37 -26.09
N ILE A 70 -4.76 9.14 -24.82
CA ILE A 70 -4.20 10.19 -23.97
C ILE A 70 -2.72 10.31 -24.32
N GLU A 71 -2.44 11.13 -25.34
CA GLU A 71 -1.08 11.40 -25.82
C GLU A 71 -0.27 12.22 -24.82
N LEU A 72 -0.93 12.91 -23.89
CA LEU A 72 -0.24 13.57 -22.78
C LEU A 72 0.33 12.51 -21.84
N GLU A 73 1.65 12.51 -21.67
CA GLU A 73 2.28 11.73 -20.62
C GLU A 73 1.90 12.33 -19.27
N PRO A 74 1.46 11.49 -18.31
CA PRO A 74 1.23 11.96 -16.95
C PRO A 74 2.55 12.44 -16.35
N PRO A 75 2.53 13.45 -15.46
CA PRO A 75 3.75 13.89 -14.78
C PRO A 75 4.35 12.72 -14.00
N ARG A 76 5.65 12.54 -14.14
CA ARG A 76 6.42 11.49 -13.46
C ARG A 76 7.43 12.12 -12.52
N THR A 77 7.46 11.60 -11.31
CA THR A 77 8.53 11.85 -10.35
C THR A 77 9.49 10.67 -10.40
N PRO A 78 10.77 10.88 -10.71
CA PRO A 78 11.75 9.81 -10.60
C PRO A 78 11.91 9.41 -9.13
N VAL A 79 11.76 8.12 -8.84
CA VAL A 79 11.99 7.54 -7.51
C VAL A 79 13.04 6.46 -7.66
N SER A 80 14.14 6.59 -6.92
CA SER A 80 15.25 5.64 -7.01
C SER A 80 14.95 4.38 -6.18
N VAL A 81 15.09 3.20 -6.79
CA VAL A 81 15.05 1.92 -6.09
C VAL A 81 16.47 1.40 -5.90
N ASN A 82 16.83 1.06 -4.66
CA ASN A 82 18.13 0.50 -4.33
C ASN A 82 18.02 -1.02 -4.13
N PRO A 83 19.11 -1.78 -4.32
CA PRO A 83 19.10 -3.23 -4.08
C PRO A 83 18.79 -3.65 -2.64
N GLN A 84 18.97 -2.74 -1.67
CA GLN A 84 18.65 -2.94 -0.25
C GLN A 84 17.24 -2.47 0.12
N ASP A 85 16.44 -1.99 -0.84
CA ASP A 85 15.02 -1.75 -0.58
C ASP A 85 14.28 -3.09 -0.57
N PRO A 86 13.43 -3.36 0.44
CA PRO A 86 12.56 -4.52 0.43
C PRO A 86 11.67 -4.50 -0.81
N ALA A 87 11.64 -5.62 -1.53
CA ALA A 87 10.87 -5.72 -2.76
C ALA A 87 10.17 -7.07 -2.88
N PHE A 88 8.99 -7.05 -3.49
CA PHE A 88 8.24 -8.20 -3.97
C PHE A 88 8.24 -8.18 -5.51
N GLY A 89 8.26 -9.37 -6.11
CA GLY A 89 8.26 -9.52 -7.57
C GLY A 89 9.64 -9.32 -8.21
N PRO A 90 9.77 -9.66 -9.50
CA PRO A 90 11.06 -9.64 -10.20
C PRO A 90 11.57 -8.22 -10.42
N ALA A 91 12.90 -8.04 -10.45
CA ALA A 91 13.53 -6.75 -10.79
C ALA A 91 13.27 -6.32 -12.26
N THR A 92 12.74 -7.21 -13.08
CA THR A 92 12.41 -7.01 -14.49
C THR A 92 10.92 -6.76 -14.73
N ALA A 93 10.11 -6.62 -13.68
CA ALA A 93 8.69 -6.32 -13.81
C ALA A 93 8.48 -5.04 -14.63
N ILE A 94 7.43 -5.02 -15.46
CA ILE A 94 7.10 -3.88 -16.32
C ILE A 94 6.62 -2.69 -15.48
N ILE A 95 5.99 -3.00 -14.35
CA ILE A 95 5.37 -2.04 -13.46
C ILE A 95 6.11 -2.01 -12.13
N GLU A 96 6.84 -0.93 -11.88
CA GLU A 96 7.45 -0.66 -10.58
C GLU A 96 6.51 0.19 -9.72
N ILE A 97 6.16 -0.32 -8.54
CA ILE A 97 5.33 0.34 -7.55
C ILE A 97 6.20 0.63 -6.34
N VAL A 98 6.49 1.90 -6.07
CA VAL A 98 7.25 2.32 -4.89
C VAL A 98 6.32 2.95 -3.86
N GLU A 99 6.19 2.34 -2.70
CA GLU A 99 5.41 2.84 -1.57
C GLU A 99 6.32 3.52 -0.55
N PHE A 100 6.06 4.79 -0.24
CA PHE A 100 6.57 5.45 0.96
C PHE A 100 5.56 5.28 2.09
N SER A 101 5.99 4.58 3.14
CA SER A 101 5.09 4.05 4.17
C SER A 101 5.62 4.25 5.60
N ASP A 102 4.71 4.15 6.56
CA ASP A 102 4.98 4.26 7.99
C ASP A 102 4.20 3.18 8.74
N PHE A 103 4.90 2.31 9.48
CA PHE A 103 4.30 1.20 10.22
C PHE A 103 3.30 1.63 11.31
N GLN A 104 3.34 2.87 11.80
CA GLN A 104 2.34 3.43 12.73
C GLN A 104 1.20 4.19 12.05
N CYS A 105 1.23 4.37 10.73
CA CYS A 105 0.20 5.09 10.02
C CYS A 105 -1.00 4.18 9.71
N PRO A 106 -2.23 4.49 10.19
CA PRO A 106 -3.41 3.66 9.95
C PRO A 106 -3.83 3.63 8.49
N PHE A 107 -3.49 4.65 7.70
CA PHE A 107 -3.73 4.62 6.26
C PHE A 107 -2.75 3.68 5.54
N CYS A 108 -1.52 3.53 6.03
CA CYS A 108 -0.56 2.60 5.46
C CYS A 108 -1.03 1.15 5.67
N GLU A 109 -1.51 0.84 6.89
CA GLU A 109 -2.16 -0.44 7.19
C GLU A 109 -3.31 -0.71 6.21
N ARG A 110 -4.22 0.25 6.01
CA ARG A 110 -5.34 0.09 5.07
C ARG A 110 -4.89 -0.14 3.62
N LEU A 111 -3.77 0.46 3.21
CA LEU A 111 -3.26 0.32 1.85
C LEU A 111 -2.76 -1.12 1.58
N THR A 112 -2.31 -1.85 2.61
CA THR A 112 -1.81 -3.24 2.46
C THR A 112 -2.82 -4.15 1.74
N VAL A 113 -4.12 -4.01 2.04
CA VAL A 113 -5.20 -4.76 1.37
C VAL A 113 -5.23 -4.48 -0.14
N THR A 114 -5.05 -3.23 -0.54
CA THR A 114 -5.03 -2.85 -1.96
C THR A 114 -3.77 -3.36 -2.66
N LEU A 115 -2.61 -3.26 -2.00
CA LEU A 115 -1.36 -3.79 -2.55
C LEU A 115 -1.42 -5.31 -2.71
N GLU A 116 -2.08 -6.02 -1.80
CA GLU A 116 -2.24 -7.47 -1.90
C GLU A 116 -3.17 -7.88 -3.03
N GLN A 117 -4.23 -7.10 -3.29
CA GLN A 117 -5.05 -7.28 -4.48
C GLN A 117 -4.24 -7.06 -5.76
N LEU A 118 -3.34 -6.08 -5.82
CA LEU A 118 -2.45 -5.87 -6.96
C LEU A 118 -1.47 -7.04 -7.14
N LYS A 119 -0.84 -7.53 -6.05
CA LYS A 119 0.04 -8.71 -6.12
C LYS A 119 -0.69 -9.94 -6.66
N SER A 120 -1.92 -10.17 -6.19
CA SER A 120 -2.75 -11.29 -6.63
C SER A 120 -3.19 -11.16 -8.10
N ALA A 121 -3.53 -9.95 -8.55
CA ALA A 121 -4.02 -9.70 -9.91
C ALA A 121 -2.91 -9.73 -10.97
N TYR A 122 -1.73 -9.18 -10.67
CA TYR A 122 -0.67 -8.96 -11.65
C TYR A 122 0.56 -9.85 -11.49
N GLY A 123 0.78 -10.45 -10.33
CA GLY A 123 1.89 -11.38 -10.10
C GLY A 123 3.26 -10.80 -10.51
N ASP A 124 3.94 -11.48 -11.44
CA ASP A 124 5.28 -11.13 -11.91
C ASP A 124 5.33 -9.88 -12.80
N ASP A 125 4.19 -9.34 -13.23
CA ASP A 125 4.15 -8.09 -14.01
C ASP A 125 4.45 -6.85 -13.15
N ILE A 126 4.36 -6.97 -11.82
CA ILE A 126 4.64 -5.90 -10.87
C ILE A 126 5.86 -6.18 -10.00
N ARG A 127 6.56 -5.09 -9.64
CA ARG A 127 7.57 -5.04 -8.59
C ARG A 127 7.10 -4.05 -7.54
N LEU A 128 6.77 -4.53 -6.35
CA LEU A 128 6.41 -3.65 -5.23
C LEU A 128 7.65 -3.42 -4.37
N VAL A 129 7.99 -2.15 -4.13
CA VAL A 129 9.13 -1.71 -3.34
C VAL A 129 8.64 -0.90 -2.16
N PHE A 130 9.08 -1.26 -0.96
CA PHE A 130 8.77 -0.52 0.27
C PHE A 130 9.89 0.47 0.59
N LYS A 131 9.53 1.72 0.91
CA LYS A 131 10.44 2.74 1.42
C LYS A 131 9.93 3.35 2.72
N ASP A 132 10.83 3.48 3.68
CA ASP A 132 10.51 4.07 4.97
C ASP A 132 10.22 5.57 4.83
N TYR A 133 9.10 5.99 5.41
CA TYR A 133 8.76 7.39 5.57
C TYR A 133 8.12 7.61 6.96
N PRO A 134 8.85 7.33 8.06
CA PRO A 134 8.32 7.47 9.40
C PRO A 134 7.95 8.93 9.69
N LEU A 135 6.71 9.16 10.15
CA LEU A 135 6.21 10.49 10.45
C LEU A 135 6.68 10.93 11.85
N PRO A 136 7.14 12.20 12.03
CA PRO A 136 7.68 12.65 13.32
C PRO A 136 6.70 12.62 14.50
N ASN A 137 5.39 12.63 14.23
CA ASN A 137 4.33 12.55 15.23
C ASN A 137 3.96 11.10 15.61
N HIS A 138 4.63 10.10 15.03
CA HIS A 138 4.49 8.70 15.35
C HIS A 138 5.72 8.22 16.14
N GLU A 139 5.56 8.07 17.46
CA GLU A 139 6.68 7.89 18.40
C GLU A 139 7.58 6.68 18.10
N GLN A 140 7.00 5.58 17.63
CA GLN A 140 7.68 4.32 17.34
C GLN A 140 8.05 4.16 15.86
N ALA A 141 7.59 5.04 14.96
CA ALA A 141 7.70 4.84 13.51
C ALA A 141 9.15 4.67 13.03
N PHE A 142 10.06 5.49 13.55
CA PHE A 142 11.48 5.37 13.21
C PHE A 142 12.04 4.01 13.65
N LYS A 143 11.66 3.53 14.84
CA LYS A 143 12.19 2.29 15.36
C LYS A 143 11.58 1.05 14.70
N ALA A 144 10.30 1.12 14.34
CA ALA A 144 9.62 0.11 13.54
C ALA A 144 10.24 0.01 12.12
N ALA A 145 10.58 1.14 11.50
CA ALA A 145 11.31 1.15 10.22
C ALA A 145 12.67 0.45 10.34
N GLU A 146 13.47 0.77 11.38
CA GLU A 146 14.73 0.06 11.63
C GLU A 146 14.54 -1.44 11.84
N ALA A 147 13.50 -1.85 12.57
CA ALA A 147 13.15 -3.25 12.78
C ALA A 147 12.82 -3.99 11.47
N GLY A 148 12.13 -3.32 10.53
CA GLY A 148 11.93 -3.83 9.17
C GLY A 148 13.26 -4.18 8.49
N HIS A 149 14.23 -3.27 8.52
CA HIS A 149 15.57 -3.55 7.96
C HIS A 149 16.31 -4.68 8.69
N CYS A 150 16.17 -4.79 10.02
CA CYS A 150 16.72 -5.92 10.77
C CYS A 150 16.11 -7.26 10.35
N ALA A 151 14.81 -7.29 10.02
CA ALA A 151 14.16 -8.47 9.48
C ALA A 151 14.54 -8.75 8.02
N LEU A 152 14.82 -7.71 7.22
CA LEU A 152 15.32 -7.86 5.85
C LEU A 152 16.67 -8.58 5.82
N GLU A 153 17.56 -8.34 6.78
CA GLU A 153 18.83 -9.09 6.90
C GLU A 153 18.64 -10.59 7.17
N GLN A 154 17.45 -10.99 7.59
CA GLN A 154 17.09 -12.39 7.84
C GLN A 154 16.05 -12.90 6.83
N ASP A 155 15.87 -12.21 5.69
CA ASP A 155 14.91 -12.53 4.64
C ASP A 155 13.44 -12.60 5.12
N LYS A 156 13.11 -11.90 6.22
CA LYS A 156 11.77 -11.92 6.85
C LYS A 156 11.10 -10.55 6.91
N PHE A 157 11.46 -9.66 5.98
CA PHE A 157 10.90 -8.31 5.93
C PHE A 157 9.38 -8.33 5.85
N TRP A 158 8.82 -9.10 4.90
CA TRP A 158 7.38 -9.09 4.63
C TRP A 158 6.57 -9.69 5.78
N GLU A 159 7.09 -10.72 6.43
CA GLU A 159 6.46 -11.32 7.61
C GLU A 159 6.44 -10.35 8.80
N LEU A 160 7.53 -9.61 9.04
CA LEU A 160 7.54 -8.61 10.09
C LEU A 160 6.72 -7.37 9.71
N HIS A 161 6.73 -6.98 8.44
CA HIS A 161 5.91 -5.91 7.89
C HIS A 161 4.42 -6.16 8.18
N ASP A 162 3.93 -7.36 7.84
CA ASP A 162 2.53 -7.74 8.07
C ASP A 162 2.21 -7.80 9.57
N ALA A 163 3.12 -8.35 10.38
CA ALA A 163 2.95 -8.40 11.84
C ALA A 163 2.91 -6.99 12.47
N MET A 164 3.73 -6.06 12.00
CA MET A 164 3.75 -4.67 12.50
C MET A 164 2.47 -3.92 12.12
N PHE A 165 2.01 -4.05 10.86
CA PHE A 165 0.76 -3.42 10.44
C PHE A 165 -0.47 -4.01 11.15
N ALA A 166 -0.48 -5.32 11.43
CA ALA A 166 -1.54 -5.94 12.21
C ALA A 166 -1.54 -5.53 13.70
N ASN A 167 -0.46 -4.92 14.21
CA ASN A 167 -0.27 -4.62 15.62
C ASN A 167 0.30 -3.21 15.86
N GLN A 168 -0.28 -2.17 15.22
CA GLN A 168 0.28 -0.81 15.23
C GLN A 168 0.40 -0.17 16.64
N ASP A 169 -0.40 -0.63 17.61
CA ASP A 169 -0.33 -0.19 19.01
C ASP A 169 0.82 -0.86 19.80
N ALA A 170 1.44 -1.90 19.23
CA ALA A 170 2.51 -2.69 19.85
C ALA A 170 3.76 -2.64 18.96
N LEU A 171 4.33 -1.44 18.81
CA LEU A 171 5.54 -1.17 18.01
C LEU A 171 6.72 -0.64 18.84
N GLY A 172 6.63 -0.70 20.17
CA GLY A 172 7.78 -0.41 21.02
C GLY A 172 8.92 -1.41 20.81
N VAL A 173 10.15 -1.06 21.22
CA VAL A 173 11.34 -1.92 21.03
C VAL A 173 11.10 -3.36 21.50
N GLU A 174 10.54 -3.55 22.69
CA GLU A 174 10.25 -4.88 23.23
C GLU A 174 9.17 -5.62 22.43
N ASP A 175 8.18 -4.91 21.89
CA ASP A 175 7.16 -5.51 21.03
C ASP A 175 7.76 -5.94 19.69
N LEU A 176 8.59 -5.10 19.07
CA LEU A 176 9.29 -5.43 17.83
C LEU A 176 10.16 -6.68 17.98
N LYS A 177 10.90 -6.77 19.10
CA LYS A 177 11.68 -7.97 19.45
C LYS A 177 10.80 -9.19 19.65
N ARG A 178 9.67 -9.05 20.33
CA ARG A 178 8.69 -10.14 20.54
C ARG A 178 8.07 -10.62 19.22
N HIS A 179 7.68 -9.70 18.34
CA HIS A 179 7.15 -10.02 17.01
C HIS A 179 8.19 -10.78 16.19
N ALA A 180 9.45 -10.31 16.18
CA ALA A 180 10.55 -10.99 15.50
C ALA A 180 10.78 -12.43 16.00
N GLY A 181 10.77 -12.62 17.32
CA GLY A 181 10.89 -13.95 17.94
C GLY A 181 9.72 -14.88 17.59
N THR A 182 8.50 -14.35 17.56
CA THR A 182 7.28 -15.11 17.17
C THR A 182 7.36 -15.60 15.72
N LEU A 183 7.98 -14.81 14.85
CA LEU A 183 8.22 -15.15 13.45
C LEU A 183 9.44 -16.08 13.26
N GLY A 184 10.09 -16.51 14.34
CA GLY A 184 11.23 -17.44 14.30
C GLY A 184 12.48 -16.84 13.65
N MET A 185 12.72 -15.54 13.82
CA MET A 185 14.02 -14.92 13.52
C MET A 185 15.07 -15.35 14.55
N ASP A 186 16.36 -15.22 14.21
CA ASP A 186 17.43 -15.27 15.21
C ASP A 186 17.29 -14.05 16.12
N GLN A 187 16.80 -14.30 17.34
CA GLN A 187 16.55 -13.26 18.34
C GLN A 187 17.83 -12.52 18.72
N THR A 188 18.96 -13.21 18.86
CA THR A 188 20.21 -12.57 19.29
C THR A 188 20.72 -11.62 18.21
N ALA A 189 20.64 -12.04 16.95
CA ALA A 189 21.00 -11.20 15.82
C ALA A 189 20.04 -10.01 15.65
N PHE A 190 18.73 -10.23 15.80
CA PHE A 190 17.71 -9.19 15.68
C PHE A 190 17.84 -8.15 16.79
N ASP A 191 17.98 -8.57 18.05
CA ASP A 191 18.14 -7.67 19.19
C ASP A 191 19.38 -6.80 19.03
N ALA A 192 20.53 -7.41 18.67
CA ALA A 192 21.77 -6.68 18.42
C ALA A 192 21.63 -5.68 17.25
N CYS A 193 20.93 -6.06 16.19
CA CYS A 193 20.62 -5.18 15.07
C CYS A 193 19.83 -3.96 15.52
N LEU A 194 18.69 -4.19 16.18
CA LEU A 194 17.75 -3.16 16.55
C LEU A 194 18.35 -2.23 17.61
N ASP A 195 19.00 -2.78 18.64
CA ASP A 195 19.59 -1.99 19.73
C ASP A 195 20.77 -1.13 19.26
N SER A 196 21.50 -1.58 18.23
CA SER A 196 22.62 -0.80 17.67
C SER A 196 22.17 0.47 16.92
N GLY A 197 20.94 0.50 16.43
CA GLY A 197 20.43 1.59 15.60
C GLY A 197 21.12 1.71 14.24
N ARG A 198 21.76 0.64 13.74
CA ARG A 198 22.59 0.71 12.51
C ARG A 198 21.82 1.05 11.24
N HIS A 199 20.49 0.83 11.23
CA HIS A 199 19.64 1.16 10.09
C HIS A 199 19.06 2.57 10.13
N ALA A 200 19.24 3.33 11.22
CA ALA A 200 18.77 4.71 11.31
C ALA A 200 19.25 5.58 10.13
N ALA A 201 20.50 5.40 9.67
CA ALA A 201 21.01 6.14 8.52
C ALA A 201 20.28 5.80 7.21
N ARG A 202 19.89 4.52 7.04
CA ARG A 202 19.12 4.05 5.88
C ARG A 202 17.68 4.57 5.91
N VAL A 203 17.00 4.46 7.06
CA VAL A 203 15.65 5.00 7.27
C VAL A 203 15.63 6.50 6.96
N ASN A 204 16.61 7.25 7.47
CA ASN A 204 16.72 8.69 7.18
C ASN A 204 17.07 9.00 5.71
N ALA A 205 17.74 8.09 5.00
CA ALA A 205 17.98 8.23 3.57
C ALA A 205 16.67 8.06 2.78
N ASN A 206 15.87 7.03 3.08
CA ASN A 206 14.56 6.82 2.47
C ASN A 206 13.61 8.01 2.74
N LEU A 207 13.59 8.53 3.98
CA LEU A 207 12.84 9.75 4.31
C LEU A 207 13.24 10.95 3.45
N ARG A 208 14.55 11.18 3.25
CA ARG A 208 15.05 12.27 2.39
C ARG A 208 14.73 12.06 0.91
N GLU A 209 14.82 10.82 0.42
CA GLU A 209 14.43 10.46 -0.94
C GLU A 209 12.94 10.77 -1.16
N GLY A 210 12.07 10.43 -0.21
CA GLY A 210 10.65 10.78 -0.26
C GLY A 210 10.43 12.28 -0.28
N GLN A 211 11.11 13.04 0.57
CA GLN A 211 11.02 14.50 0.59
C GLN A 211 11.44 15.13 -0.75
N GLN A 212 12.51 14.61 -1.37
CA GLN A 212 12.98 15.04 -2.69
C GLN A 212 11.99 14.68 -3.81
N ALA A 213 11.28 13.56 -3.66
CA ALA A 213 10.19 13.13 -4.54
C ALA A 213 8.86 13.89 -4.26
N GLY A 214 8.82 14.81 -3.30
CA GLY A 214 7.63 15.58 -2.96
C GLY A 214 6.62 14.85 -2.07
N VAL A 215 7.01 13.75 -1.42
CA VAL A 215 6.19 13.06 -0.42
C VAL A 215 6.01 13.98 0.79
N SER A 216 4.76 14.20 1.19
CA SER A 216 4.40 15.00 2.37
C SER A 216 3.50 14.27 3.37
N SER A 217 3.07 13.06 3.04
CA SER A 217 2.16 12.23 3.84
C SER A 217 2.32 10.77 3.47
N THR A 218 1.93 9.87 4.36
CA THR A 218 1.90 8.43 4.10
C THR A 218 0.47 7.87 4.09
N PRO A 219 0.19 6.84 3.27
CA PRO A 219 1.09 6.34 2.24
C PRO A 219 1.12 7.28 1.03
N THR A 220 2.26 7.31 0.33
CA THR A 220 2.36 7.88 -1.02
C THR A 220 2.98 6.82 -1.91
N VAL A 221 2.31 6.49 -3.02
CA VAL A 221 2.75 5.44 -3.94
C VAL A 221 3.11 6.04 -5.27
N PHE A 222 4.16 5.52 -5.91
CA PHE A 222 4.54 5.87 -7.27
C PHE A 222 4.47 4.62 -8.15
N VAL A 223 3.60 4.63 -9.16
CA VAL A 223 3.52 3.56 -10.18
C VAL A 223 4.25 4.04 -11.43
N ASN A 224 5.42 3.47 -11.73
CA ASN A 224 6.35 3.97 -12.75
C ASN A 224 6.59 5.50 -12.65
N GLY A 225 6.70 6.01 -11.42
CA GLY A 225 6.88 7.44 -11.13
C GLY A 225 5.59 8.28 -11.12
N ARG A 226 4.41 7.71 -11.41
CA ARG A 226 3.12 8.41 -11.29
C ARG A 226 2.62 8.32 -9.86
N ALA A 227 2.45 9.48 -9.21
CA ALA A 227 2.00 9.54 -7.83
C ALA A 227 0.52 9.15 -7.68
N VAL A 228 0.24 8.25 -6.74
CA VAL A 228 -1.09 7.91 -6.22
C VAL A 228 -1.06 8.17 -4.72
N LEU A 229 -1.89 9.11 -4.26
CA LEU A 229 -1.81 9.67 -2.91
C LEU A 229 -2.76 8.97 -1.94
N GLY A 230 -2.27 8.70 -0.73
CA GLY A 230 -3.03 8.10 0.34
C GLY A 230 -3.39 6.64 0.09
N ALA A 231 -4.19 6.09 0.99
CA ALA A 231 -4.71 4.72 0.87
C ALA A 231 -5.87 4.70 -0.12
N ALA A 232 -5.53 4.90 -1.38
CA ALA A 232 -6.43 4.90 -2.52
C ALA A 232 -7.00 3.49 -2.79
N PRO A 233 -8.21 3.39 -3.34
CA PRO A 233 -8.83 2.10 -3.62
C PRO A 233 -8.14 1.39 -4.79
N TYR A 234 -8.23 0.06 -4.79
CA TYR A 234 -7.70 -0.81 -5.86
C TYR A 234 -8.03 -0.34 -7.27
N ALA A 235 -9.28 0.07 -7.54
CA ALA A 235 -9.68 0.52 -8.87
C ALA A 235 -8.79 1.67 -9.42
N LEU A 236 -8.35 2.60 -8.56
CA LEU A 236 -7.46 3.67 -9.02
C LEU A 236 -6.08 3.13 -9.38
N PHE A 237 -5.54 2.21 -8.58
CA PHE A 237 -4.26 1.57 -8.89
C PHE A 237 -4.36 0.72 -10.15
N GLU A 238 -5.41 -0.09 -10.30
CA GLU A 238 -5.67 -0.91 -11.47
C GLU A 238 -5.64 -0.08 -12.76
N GLN A 239 -6.34 1.06 -12.81
CA GLN A 239 -6.27 1.94 -13.98
C GLN A 239 -4.86 2.47 -14.24
N VAL A 240 -4.15 2.92 -13.21
CA VAL A 240 -2.80 3.45 -13.40
C VAL A 240 -1.88 2.35 -13.93
N VAL A 241 -1.98 1.14 -13.38
CA VAL A 241 -1.22 -0.05 -13.82
C VAL A 241 -1.55 -0.40 -15.27
N GLU A 242 -2.83 -0.53 -15.63
CA GLU A 242 -3.26 -0.85 -17.00
C GLU A 242 -2.81 0.21 -18.00
N GLU A 243 -2.94 1.50 -17.66
CA GLU A 243 -2.46 2.59 -18.51
C GLU A 243 -0.92 2.53 -18.73
N GLU A 244 -0.15 2.10 -17.73
CA GLU A 244 1.30 1.90 -17.85
C GLU A 244 1.66 0.64 -18.65
N LEU A 245 0.92 -0.46 -18.46
CA LEU A 245 1.08 -1.69 -19.25
C LEU A 245 0.79 -1.43 -20.73
N GLU A 246 -0.29 -0.73 -21.06
CA GLU A 246 -0.60 -0.32 -22.44
C GLU A 246 0.48 0.57 -23.04
N ARG A 247 1.09 1.47 -22.25
CA ARG A 247 2.21 2.31 -22.68
C ARG A 247 3.46 1.48 -22.99
N SER A 248 3.77 0.47 -22.19
CA SER A 248 4.95 -0.38 -22.40
C SER A 248 4.89 -1.22 -23.69
N ARG A 249 3.68 -1.43 -24.23
CA ARG A 249 3.42 -2.22 -25.44
C ARG A 249 3.48 -1.40 -26.75
N ARG A 250 3.59 -0.07 -26.66
CA ARG A 250 3.71 0.84 -27.81
C ARG A 250 5.16 0.97 -28.26
#